data_AF-A0A933NEJ7-F1
#
_entry.id   AF-A0A933NEJ7-F1
#
_cell.length_a   1.000
_cell.length_b   1.000
_cell.length_c   1.000
_cell.angle_alpha   90.00
_cell.angle_beta   90.00
_cell.angle_gamma   90.00
#
_symmetry.space_group_name_H-M   'P 1'
#
loop_
_entity.id
_entity.type
_entity.pdbx_description
1 polymer ?
#
loop_
_entity_poly.entity_id
_entity_poly.type
_entity_poly.pdbx_seq_one_letter_code
_entity_poly.pdbx_strand_id
1 'polypeptide(L)' 'MSRLRVYLDEDIHDALAVGLRGRGFDVLTTREAGQNDFSDERQLRLATDT' A
#
# COMPACT_ATOMS: atom_id res chain seq x y z
N MET A 1 20.60 -0.12 -0.02
CA MET A 1 19.72 -1.20 -0.49
C MET A 1 18.35 -0.62 -0.74
N SER A 2 17.73 -0.85 -1.90
CA SER A 2 16.33 -0.44 -2.11
C SER A 2 15.40 -1.40 -1.36
N ARG A 3 14.35 -0.85 -0.74
CA ARG A 3 13.28 -1.65 -0.12
C ARG A 3 12.22 -1.93 -1.18
N LEU A 4 11.64 -3.12 -1.15
CA LEU A 4 10.48 -3.41 -2.00
C LEU A 4 9.31 -2.53 -1.54
N ARG A 5 8.70 -1.83 -2.50
CA ARG A 5 7.50 -1.01 -2.29
C ARG A 5 6.26 -1.91 -2.35
N VAL A 6 5.36 -1.75 -1.39
CA VAL A 6 4.11 -2.52 -1.29
C VAL A 6 2.96 -1.54 -1.08
N TYR A 7 1.96 -1.59 -1.96
CA TYR A 7 0.70 -0.87 -1.78
C TYR A 7 -0.37 -1.85 -1.29
N LEU A 8 -1.03 -1.53 -0.17
CA LEU A 8 -2.06 -2.38 0.42
C LEU A 8 -3.45 -1.81 0.16
N ASP A 9 -4.30 -2.65 -0.42
CA ASP A 9 -5.70 -2.40 -0.68
C ASP A 9 -6.51 -2.05 0.59
N GLU A 10 -7.66 -1.39 0.42
CA GLU A 10 -8.50 -0.94 1.54
C GLU A 10 -9.08 -2.08 2.37
N ASP A 11 -9.30 -3.28 1.81
CA ASP A 11 -9.80 -4.41 2.58
C ASP A 11 -8.70 -5.09 3.42
N ILE A 12 -7.45 -4.69 3.24
CA ILE A 12 -6.34 -5.17 4.05
C ILE A 12 -6.29 -4.43 5.40
N HIS A 13 -6.20 -5.20 6.47
CA HIS A 13 -6.10 -4.67 7.82
C HIS A 13 -4.73 -4.01 8.06
N ASP A 14 -4.73 -2.81 8.66
CA ASP A 14 -3.51 -1.97 8.86
C ASP A 14 -2.42 -2.65 9.70
N ALA A 15 -2.79 -3.63 10.53
CA ALA A 15 -1.83 -4.46 11.27
C ALA A 15 -0.82 -5.19 10.34
N LEU A 16 -1.22 -5.53 9.11
CA LEU A 16 -0.31 -6.11 8.13
C LEU A 16 0.74 -5.09 7.68
N ALA A 17 0.35 -3.82 7.49
CA ALA A 17 1.28 -2.74 7.14
C ALA A 17 2.37 -2.60 8.21
N VAL A 18 1.99 -2.63 9.49
CA VAL A 18 2.94 -2.60 10.62
C VAL A 18 3.91 -3.79 10.55
N GLY A 19 3.39 -4.99 10.34
CA GLY A 19 4.21 -6.22 10.27
C GLY A 19 5.19 -6.25 9.08
N LEU A 20 4.78 -5.71 7.93
CA LEU A 20 5.62 -5.59 6.73
C LEU A 20 6.68 -4.50 6.89
N ARG A 21 6.33 -3.34 7.46
CA ARG A 21 7.31 -2.28 7.78
C ARG A 21 8.39 -2.78 8.72
N GLY A 22 8.02 -3.54 9.75
CA GLY A 22 8.97 -4.19 10.66
C GLY A 22 9.92 -5.19 9.98
N ARG A 23 9.54 -5.73 8.81
CA ARG A 23 10.37 -6.61 7.97
C ARG A 23 11.19 -5.87 6.92
N GLY A 24 11.13 -4.54 6.90
CA GLY A 24 11.92 -3.70 6.01
C GLY A 24 11.29 -3.45 4.63
N PHE A 25 9.99 -3.66 4.47
CA PHE A 25 9.26 -3.20 3.28
C PHE A 25 8.93 -1.71 3.39
N ASP A 26 8.87 -1.02 2.25
CA ASP A 26 8.29 0.32 2.15
C ASP A 26 6.80 0.17 1.82
N VAL A 27 5.93 0.45 2.77
CA VAL A 27 4.49 0.09 2.67
C VAL A 27 3.65 1.36 2.71
N LEU A 28 2.70 1.48 1.78
CA LEU A 28 1.67 2.50 1.74
C LEU A 28 0.29 1.82 1.69
N THR A 29 -0.64 2.19 2.55
CA THR A 29 -2.02 1.67 2.48
C THR A 29 -2.93 2.59 1.67
N THR A 30 -4.05 2.07 1.17
CA THR A 30 -5.10 2.85 0.50
C THR A 30 -5.61 3.99 1.41
N ARG A 31 -5.71 3.74 2.73
CA ARG A 31 -6.08 4.75 3.74
C ARG A 31 -5.06 5.88 3.82
N GLU A 32 -3.78 5.55 3.91
CA GLU A 32 -2.69 6.53 4.02
C GLU A 32 -2.53 7.35 2.73
N ALA A 33 -2.80 6.73 1.58
CA ALA A 33 -2.79 7.41 0.29
C ALA A 33 -4.02 8.32 0.08
N GLY A 34 -5.01 8.27 0.98
CA GLY A 34 -6.29 8.95 0.82
C GLY A 34 -7.08 8.41 -0.39
N GLN A 35 -6.96 7.11 -0.66
CA GLN A 35 -7.51 6.47 -1.86
C GLN A 35 -8.68 5.51 -1.57
N ASN A 36 -9.22 5.52 -0.35
CA ASN A 36 -10.37 4.69 0.00
C ASN A 36 -11.56 4.97 -0.92
N ASP A 37 -12.35 3.94 -1.19
CA ASP A 37 -13.55 3.98 -2.04
C ASP A 37 -13.27 4.42 -3.50
N PHE A 38 -12.01 4.50 -3.93
CA PHE A 38 -11.69 4.70 -5.35
C PHE A 38 -11.65 3.38 -6.12
N SER A 39 -11.92 3.48 -7.42
CA SER A 39 -11.94 2.32 -8.31
C SER A 39 -10.62 1.56 -8.35
N ASP A 40 -10.72 0.24 -8.53
CA ASP A 40 -9.58 -0.67 -8.73
C ASP A 40 -8.61 -0.13 -9.78
N GLU A 41 -9.12 0.40 -10.90
CA GLU A 41 -8.27 0.98 -11.94
C GLU A 41 -7.39 2.13 -11.43
N ARG A 42 -7.92 2.96 -10.53
CA ARG A 42 -7.17 4.06 -9.93
C ARG A 42 -6.16 3.56 -8.91
N GLN A 43 -6.55 2.61 -8.07
CA GLN A 43 -5.66 1.98 -7.09
C GLN A 43 -4.51 1.25 -7.79
N LEU A 44 -4.79 0.52 -8.88
CA LEU A 44 -3.78 -0.16 -9.70
C LEU A 44 -2.79 0.82 -10.34
N ARG A 45 -3.27 1.95 -10.89
CA ARG A 45 -2.37 2.99 -11.41
C ARG A 45 -1.38 3.46 -10.35
N LEU A 46 -1.87 3.74 -9.14
CA LEU A 46 -1.01 4.17 -8.03
C LEU A 46 -0.02 3.07 -7.62
N ALA A 47 -0.46 1.82 -7.55
CA ALA A 47 0.40 0.68 -7.19
C ALA A 47 1.56 0.47 -8.18
N THR A 48 1.38 0.88 -9.44
CA THR A 48 2.38 0.77 -10.51
C THR A 48 3.15 2.06 -10.79
N ASP A 49 2.82 3.17 -10.12
CA ASP A 49 3.49 4.45 -10.34
C ASP A 49 4.90 4.42 -9.76
N THR A 50 5.91 4.58 -10.63
CA THR A 50 7.31 4.27 -10.33
C THR A 50 8.04 5.47 -9.75
#